data_AF-A0AAW2GXL2-F1
#
_entry.id   AF-A0AAW2GXL2-F1
#
_cell.length_a   1.000
_cell.length_b   1.000
_cell.length_c   1.000
_cell.angle_alpha   90.00
_cell.angle_beta   90.00
_cell.angle_gamma   90.00
#
_symmetry.space_group_name_H-M   'P 1'
#
loop_
_entity.id
_entity.type
_entity.pdbx_description
1 polymer ?
#
loop_
_entity_poly.entity_id
_entity_poly.type
_entity_poly.pdbx_seq_one_letter_code
_entity_poly.pdbx_strand_id
1 'polypeptide(L)'
;MENPCQEGFCHNGGTCECGDKGEYICRCTSDYTGRNCTEPEKYLGSQALNIMVIVGPIVGFLLLIATISLIALFMMARKKRATRGTYSPSAQEFSNPRVEMDNVMKPPPEERLI
;
A
#
# COMPACT_ATOMS: atom_id res chain seq x y z
N MET A 1 27.34 18.06 56.64
CA MET A 1 27.48 17.92 55.18
C MET A 1 26.82 16.61 54.81
N GLU A 2 25.61 16.65 54.27
CA GLU A 2 24.95 15.46 53.73
C GLU A 2 25.70 15.00 52.48
N ASN A 3 25.90 13.68 52.33
CA ASN A 3 26.46 13.12 51.10
C ASN A 3 25.36 13.18 50.01
N PRO A 4 25.55 13.90 48.91
CA PRO A 4 24.50 14.08 47.91
C PRO A 4 24.21 12.81 47.09
N CYS A 5 25.11 11.81 47.07
CA CYS A 5 24.80 10.49 46.51
C CYS A 5 24.44 9.49 47.59
N GLN A 6 23.19 9.58 48.04
CA GLN A 6 22.61 8.57 48.89
C GLN A 6 22.15 7.36 48.07
N GLU A 7 22.27 6.16 48.65
CA GLU A 7 21.75 4.95 48.02
C GLU A 7 20.25 5.09 47.75
N GLY A 8 19.84 4.80 46.51
CA GLY A 8 18.44 4.89 46.07
C GLY A 8 18.05 6.18 45.35
N PHE A 9 18.97 7.12 45.09
CA PHE A 9 18.67 8.31 44.28
C PHE A 9 18.71 8.04 42.77
N CYS A 10 19.65 7.20 42.31
CA CYS A 10 19.73 6.75 40.93
C CYS A 10 19.20 5.31 40.84
N HIS A 11 18.21 5.09 39.98
CA HIS A 11 17.58 3.78 39.80
C HIS A 11 18.03 3.09 38.50
N ASN A 12 17.60 1.84 38.32
CA ASN A 12 17.77 1.07 37.07
C ASN A 12 19.23 0.96 36.58
N GLY A 13 20.17 0.78 37.51
CA GLY A 13 21.59 0.65 37.18
C GLY A 13 22.30 1.98 36.85
N GLY A 14 21.66 3.13 37.10
CA GLY A 14 22.29 4.44 36.99
C GLY A 14 23.40 4.66 38.02
N THR A 15 24.46 5.38 37.63
CA THR A 15 25.59 5.72 38.51
C THR A 15 25.44 7.14 39.05
N CYS A 16 25.68 7.34 40.35
CA CYS A 16 25.56 8.66 40.99
C CYS A 16 26.90 9.40 41.02
N GLU A 17 26.92 10.66 40.56
CA GLU A 17 28.07 11.57 40.65
C GLU A 17 27.75 12.72 41.64
N CYS A 18 28.52 12.80 42.73
CA CYS A 18 28.42 13.88 43.74
C CYS A 18 29.17 15.13 43.29
N GLY A 19 28.52 16.30 43.38
CA GLY A 19 29.17 17.61 43.29
C GLY A 19 29.46 18.22 44.68
N ASP A 20 30.42 19.15 44.73
CA ASP A 20 30.93 19.76 45.98
C ASP A 20 29.91 20.61 46.75
N LYS A 21 28.78 20.99 46.14
CA LYS A 21 27.74 21.87 46.70
C LYS A 21 26.46 21.14 47.13
N GLY A 22 26.50 19.82 47.30
CA GLY A 22 25.33 19.01 47.63
C GLY A 22 24.43 18.73 46.42
N GLU A 23 24.94 18.93 45.20
CA GLU A 23 24.27 18.53 43.96
C GLU A 23 24.65 17.09 43.63
N TYR A 24 23.70 16.33 43.08
CA TYR A 24 23.94 15.00 42.54
C TYR A 24 23.44 14.92 41.11
N ILE A 25 24.16 14.15 40.29
CA ILE A 25 23.79 13.87 38.91
C ILE A 25 23.77 12.36 38.72
N CYS A 26 22.66 11.82 38.24
CA CYS A 26 22.58 10.41 37.87
C CYS A 26 22.95 10.21 36.40
N ARG A 27 23.95 9.37 36.15
CA ARG A 27 24.24 8.83 34.81
C ARG A 27 23.40 7.61 34.55
N CYS A 28 22.36 7.76 33.75
CA CYS A 28 21.45 6.69 33.38
C CYS A 28 22.02 5.78 32.28
N THR A 29 21.57 4.54 32.27
CA THR A 29 21.78 3.59 31.16
C THR A 29 20.98 4.01 29.93
N SER A 30 21.29 3.48 28.74
CA SER A 30 20.58 3.80 27.48
C SER A 30 19.07 3.62 27.54
N ASP A 31 18.59 2.80 28.47
CA ASP A 31 17.20 2.37 28.55
C ASP A 31 16.35 3.26 29.47
N TYR A 32 17.00 4.19 30.18
CA TYR A 32 16.36 5.08 31.14
C TYR A 32 16.87 6.52 31.04
N THR A 33 16.01 7.47 31.37
CA THR A 33 16.25 8.90 31.35
C THR A 33 15.61 9.56 32.60
N GLY A 34 15.70 10.88 32.67
CA GLY A 34 15.25 11.68 33.80
C GLY A 34 16.27 11.76 34.93
N ARG A 35 16.01 12.65 35.90
CA ARG A 35 16.96 13.00 36.97
C ARG A 35 17.43 11.80 37.80
N ASN A 36 16.57 10.80 37.96
CA ASN A 36 16.78 9.63 38.83
C ASN A 36 16.80 8.31 38.04
N CYS A 37 16.86 8.37 36.69
CA CYS A 37 16.82 7.20 35.83
C CYS A 37 15.56 6.33 36.00
N THR A 38 14.43 6.94 36.34
CA THR A 38 13.14 6.24 36.53
C THR A 38 12.28 6.25 35.27
N GLU A 39 12.51 7.18 34.36
CA GLU A 39 11.75 7.28 33.12
C GLU A 39 12.37 6.36 32.09
N PRO A 40 11.62 5.49 31.40
CA PRO A 40 12.19 4.70 30.32
C PRO A 40 12.58 5.62 29.16
N GLU A 41 13.80 5.46 28.65
CA GLU A 41 14.25 6.14 27.44
C GLU A 41 13.38 5.59 26.30
N LYS A 42 12.46 6.43 25.81
CA LYS A 42 11.66 6.05 24.63
C LYS A 42 12.57 6.21 23.44
N TYR A 43 13.39 5.19 23.22
CA TYR A 43 14.51 5.18 22.29
C TYR A 43 14.19 5.95 21.03
N LEU A 44 15.12 6.83 20.68
CA LEU A 44 15.24 7.48 19.39
C LEU A 44 15.13 6.46 18.21
N GLY A 45 15.45 5.19 18.46
CA GLY A 45 15.17 4.07 17.57
C GLY A 45 13.68 3.70 17.45
N SER A 46 12.91 3.65 18.55
CA SER A 46 11.47 3.39 18.51
C SER A 46 10.72 4.51 17.77
N GLN A 47 10.98 5.79 18.07
CA GLN A 47 10.32 6.90 17.35
C GLN A 47 10.63 6.93 15.84
N ALA A 48 11.89 6.74 15.45
CA ALA A 48 12.26 6.71 14.03
C ALA A 48 11.72 5.45 13.30
N LEU A 49 11.73 4.29 13.97
CA LEU A 49 11.27 3.03 13.38
C LEU A 49 9.73 3.00 13.29
N ASN A 50 9.01 3.59 14.26
CA ASN A 50 7.56 3.72 14.22
C ASN A 50 7.08 4.55 13.02
N ILE A 51 7.79 5.65 12.71
CA ILE A 51 7.46 6.47 11.53
C ILE A 51 7.68 5.67 10.25
N MET A 52 8.82 4.96 10.13
CA MET A 52 9.11 4.16 8.93
C MET A 52 8.14 2.99 8.73
N VAL A 53 7.72 2.31 9.81
CA VAL A 53 6.78 1.18 9.76
C VAL A 53 5.38 1.63 9.32
N ILE A 54 4.97 2.87 9.59
CA ILE A 54 3.66 3.41 9.17
C ILE A 54 3.74 4.05 7.78
N VAL A 55 4.75 4.89 7.54
CA VAL A 55 4.89 5.65 6.29
C VAL A 55 5.33 4.76 5.13
N GLY A 56 6.18 3.77 5.38
CA GLY A 56 6.71 2.85 4.36
C GLY A 56 5.61 2.09 3.60
N PRO A 57 4.67 1.41 4.30
CA PRO A 57 3.56 0.72 3.65
C PRO A 57 2.66 1.66 2.83
N ILE A 58 2.37 2.86 3.33
CA ILE A 58 1.51 3.83 2.64
C ILE A 58 2.16 4.26 1.33
N VAL A 59 3.43 4.66 1.37
CA VAL A 59 4.18 5.07 0.17
C VAL A 59 4.32 3.89 -0.80
N GLY A 60 4.62 2.69 -0.28
CA GLY A 60 4.69 1.47 -1.07
C GLY A 60 3.38 1.17 -1.80
N PHE A 61 2.23 1.25 -1.11
CA PHE A 61 0.91 1.06 -1.72
C PHE A 61 0.61 2.11 -2.80
N LEU A 62 0.91 3.39 -2.55
CA LEU A 62 0.70 4.45 -3.53
C LEU A 62 1.53 4.22 -4.80
N LEU A 63 2.79 3.79 -4.67
CA LEU A 63 3.64 3.45 -5.81
C LEU A 63 3.14 2.18 -6.55
N LEU A 64 2.67 1.17 -5.83
CA LEU A 64 2.06 -0.02 -6.44
C LEU A 64 0.79 0.33 -7.23
N ILE A 65 -0.10 1.16 -6.67
CA ILE A 65 -1.30 1.62 -7.38
C ILE A 65 -0.93 2.47 -8.60
N ALA A 66 0.06 3.35 -8.47
CA ALA A 66 0.54 4.18 -9.58
C ALA A 66 1.13 3.32 -10.72
N THR A 67 1.93 2.31 -10.41
CA THR A 67 2.49 1.40 -11.42
C THR A 67 1.42 0.55 -12.10
N ILE A 68 0.46 -0.02 -11.34
CA ILE A 68 -0.67 -0.77 -11.91
C ILE A 68 -1.53 0.11 -12.81
N SER A 69 -1.85 1.34 -12.38
CA SER A 69 -2.66 2.26 -13.20
C SER A 69 -1.91 2.70 -14.46
N LEU A 70 -0.60 2.98 -14.40
CA LEU A 70 0.22 3.26 -15.58
C LEU A 70 0.29 2.07 -16.54
N ILE A 71 0.46 0.84 -16.04
CA ILE A 71 0.43 -0.37 -16.88
C ILE A 71 -0.94 -0.53 -17.51
N ALA A 72 -2.02 -0.38 -16.75
CA ALA A 72 -3.39 -0.48 -17.26
C ALA A 72 -3.66 0.59 -18.32
N LEU A 73 -3.27 1.85 -18.09
CA LEU A 73 -3.39 2.94 -19.05
C LEU A 73 -2.53 2.70 -20.30
N PHE A 74 -1.32 2.17 -20.15
CA PHE A 74 -0.45 1.81 -21.28
C PHE A 74 -1.06 0.66 -22.08
N MET A 75 -1.56 -0.37 -21.41
CA MET A 75 -2.27 -1.48 -22.03
C MET A 75 -3.56 -1.01 -22.70
N MET A 76 -4.31 -0.09 -22.08
CA MET A 76 -5.48 0.53 -22.69
C MET A 76 -5.12 1.45 -23.85
N ALA A 77 -3.99 2.16 -23.82
CA ALA A 77 -3.51 2.98 -24.92
C ALA A 77 -3.03 2.12 -26.09
N ARG A 78 -2.31 1.02 -25.82
CA ARG A 78 -1.95 0.01 -26.83
C ARG A 78 -3.17 -0.73 -27.35
N LYS A 79 -4.12 -1.07 -26.48
CA LYS A 79 -5.40 -1.67 -26.86
C LYS A 79 -6.26 -0.69 -27.64
N LYS A 80 -6.23 0.61 -27.32
CA LYS A 80 -6.87 1.66 -28.11
C LYS A 80 -6.22 1.82 -29.49
N ARG A 81 -4.92 1.53 -29.63
CA ARG A 81 -4.29 1.35 -30.95
C ARG A 81 -4.78 0.08 -31.65
N ALA A 82 -5.07 -1.00 -30.91
CA ALA A 82 -5.62 -2.25 -31.46
C ALA A 82 -7.13 -2.21 -31.78
N THR A 83 -7.92 -1.38 -31.09
CA THR A 83 -9.38 -1.23 -31.28
C THR A 83 -9.75 -0.05 -32.19
N ARG A 84 -8.77 0.55 -32.87
CA ARG A 84 -9.00 1.42 -34.06
C ARG A 84 -8.99 0.62 -35.36
N GLY A 85 -9.33 -0.67 -35.30
CA GLY A 85 -9.83 -1.34 -36.49
C GLY A 85 -11.09 -0.60 -36.91
N THR A 86 -11.02 0.11 -38.04
CA THR A 86 -12.20 0.43 -38.84
C THR A 86 -12.97 -0.89 -39.01
N TYR A 87 -14.06 -1.06 -38.25
CA TYR A 87 -15.00 -2.15 -38.51
C TYR A 87 -15.47 -1.94 -39.95
N SER A 88 -14.94 -2.76 -40.86
CA SER A 88 -15.27 -2.76 -42.28
C SER A 88 -16.26 -3.89 -42.49
N PRO A 89 -17.58 -3.59 -42.55
CA PRO A 89 -18.63 -4.61 -42.60
C PRO A 89 -18.47 -5.56 -43.80
N SER A 90 -17.90 -5.04 -44.89
CA SER A 90 -17.70 -5.74 -46.16
C SER A 90 -16.81 -6.99 -46.09
N ALA A 91 -15.82 -7.04 -45.20
CA ALA A 91 -14.96 -8.21 -45.08
C ALA A 91 -15.67 -9.37 -44.36
N GLN A 92 -16.53 -9.04 -43.39
CA GLN A 92 -17.35 -10.02 -42.68
C GLN A 92 -18.57 -10.45 -43.50
N GLU A 93 -19.05 -9.61 -44.43
CA GLU A 93 -20.04 -9.99 -45.44
C GLU A 93 -19.48 -10.96 -46.50
N PHE A 94 -18.19 -10.88 -46.84
CA PHE A 94 -17.57 -11.77 -47.83
C PHE A 94 -17.32 -13.20 -47.30
N SER A 95 -16.98 -13.33 -46.01
CA SER A 95 -16.63 -14.61 -45.39
C SER A 95 -17.78 -15.31 -44.68
N ASN A 96 -18.95 -14.68 -44.55
CA ASN A 96 -20.14 -15.40 -44.13
C ASN A 96 -20.65 -16.24 -45.31
N PRO A 97 -20.87 -17.56 -45.16
CA PRO A 97 -21.50 -18.34 -46.19
C PRO A 97 -22.86 -17.70 -46.49
N ARG A 98 -23.02 -17.16 -47.70
CA ARG A 98 -24.32 -16.71 -48.22
C ARG A 98 -25.24 -17.92 -48.14
N VAL A 99 -26.14 -17.94 -47.16
CA VAL A 99 -27.17 -18.97 -47.08
C VAL A 99 -27.99 -18.83 -48.36
N GLU A 100 -27.88 -19.80 -49.27
CA GLU A 100 -28.84 -19.91 -50.35
C GLU A 100 -30.21 -20.07 -49.70
N MET A 101 -31.07 -19.07 -49.87
CA MET A 101 -32.48 -19.22 -49.60
C MET A 101 -33.02 -20.09 -50.73
N ASP A 102 -32.91 -21.40 -50.57
CA ASP A 102 -33.66 -22.33 -51.40
C ASP A 102 -35.13 -21.96 -51.27
N ASN A 103 -35.79 -21.76 -52.42
CA ASN A 103 -37.16 -21.26 -52.49
C ASN A 103 -38.13 -22.34 -52.02
N VAL A 104 -38.21 -22.59 -50.71
CA VAL A 104 -39.32 -23.32 -50.10
C VAL A 104 -40.45 -22.33 -49.87
N MET A 105 -41.00 -21.80 -50.97
CA MET A 105 -42.37 -21.27 -50.95
C MET A 105 -43.29 -22.49 -50.98
N LYS A 106 -43.64 -23.01 -49.79
CA LYS A 106 -44.61 -24.10 -49.69
C LYS A 106 -45.93 -23.59 -50.28
N PRO A 107 -46.46 -24.17 -51.36
CA PRO A 107 -47.75 -23.75 -51.90
C PRO A 107 -48.82 -23.95 -50.82
N PRO A 108 -49.76 -23.00 -50.66
CA PRO A 108 -50.84 -23.14 -49.69
C PRO A 108 -51.64 -24.41 -50.01
N PRO A 109 -52.02 -25.22 -48.99
CA PRO A 109 -52.80 -26.42 -49.22
C PRO A 109 -54.13 -26.07 -49.91
N GLU A 110 -54.52 -26.88 -50.90
CA GLU A 110 -55.80 -26.73 -51.56
C GLU A 110 -56.94 -26.89 -50.55
N GLU A 111 -57.69 -25.82 -50.34
CA GLU A 111 -58.90 -25.84 -49.54
C GLU A 111 -59.97 -26.61 -50.32
N ARG A 112 -60.26 -27.85 -49.93
CA ARG A 112 -61.39 -28.60 -50.45
C ARG A 112 -62.64 -28.19 -49.68
N LEU A 113 -63.56 -27.50 -50.37
CA LEU A 113 -64.90 -27.23 -49.86
C LEU A 113 -65.64 -28.54 -49.59
N ILE A 114 -66.17 -28.69 -48.38
CA ILE A 114 -67.22 -29.63 -48.01
C ILE A 114 -68.50 -28.82 -47.83
#